data_AF-A0A4U0UYQ5-F1
#
_entry.id   AF-A0A4U0UYQ5-F1
#
_cell.length_a   1.000
_cell.length_b   1.000
_cell.length_c   1.000
_cell.angle_alpha   90.00
_cell.angle_beta   90.00
_cell.angle_gamma   90.00
#
_symmetry.space_group_name_H-M   'P 1'
#
loop_
_entity.id
_entity.type
_entity.pdbx_description
1 polymer ?
#
loop_
_entity_poly.entity_id
_entity_poly.type
_entity_poly.pdbx_seq_one_letter_code
_entity_poly.pdbx_strand_id
1 'polypeptide(L)'
;MAATFPYTHYACPCSNLTTPASTSISAKRTSLIPVDAPEDSTFNPHDPRANYSLSPLDRLLFCDECEEIRCQRCYGEEIIHWYCPTCLFEVPSSGVRSDGNR
;
A
#
# COMPACT_ATOMS: atom_id res chain seq x y z
N MET A 1 -11.23 -20.78 -3.24
CA MET A 1 -12.45 -20.47 -4.04
C MET A 1 -13.21 -19.42 -3.27
N ALA A 2 -13.17 -18.17 -3.73
CA ALA A 2 -13.81 -17.04 -3.04
C ALA A 2 -15.32 -17.14 -3.19
N ALA A 3 -16.05 -17.01 -2.08
CA ALA A 3 -17.50 -17.09 -2.06
C ALA A 3 -18.13 -16.01 -2.94
N THR A 4 -19.21 -16.33 -3.66
CA THR A 4 -19.96 -15.42 -4.54
C THR A 4 -20.79 -14.42 -3.73
N PHE A 5 -20.13 -13.62 -2.90
CA PHE A 5 -20.71 -12.43 -2.29
C PHE A 5 -20.25 -11.20 -3.08
N PRO A 6 -21.08 -10.14 -3.18
CA PRO A 6 -20.64 -8.90 -3.81
C PRO A 6 -19.44 -8.34 -3.03
N TYR A 7 -18.26 -8.37 -3.65
CA TYR A 7 -17.05 -7.81 -3.06
C TYR A 7 -16.96 -6.32 -3.39
N THR A 8 -17.07 -5.48 -2.36
CA THR A 8 -16.78 -4.05 -2.47
C THR A 8 -15.28 -3.83 -2.42
N HIS A 9 -14.75 -3.18 -3.44
CA HIS A 9 -13.35 -2.77 -3.48
C HIS A 9 -13.26 -1.25 -3.31
N TYR A 10 -12.29 -0.81 -2.52
CA TYR A 10 -12.06 0.60 -2.25
C TYR A 10 -10.81 1.05 -2.99
N ALA A 11 -10.91 2.21 -3.64
CA ALA A 11 -9.76 2.85 -4.27
C ALA A 11 -8.90 3.51 -3.19
N CYS A 12 -7.66 3.08 -3.05
CA CYS A 12 -6.72 3.77 -2.18
C CYS A 12 -6.16 5.01 -2.90
N PRO A 13 -6.06 6.18 -2.24
CA PRO A 13 -5.49 7.43 -2.77
C PRO A 13 -4.03 7.32 -3.23
N CYS A 14 -3.35 6.19 -3.01
CA CYS A 14 -1.96 5.96 -3.41
C CYS A 14 -1.68 6.16 -4.90
N SER A 15 -2.70 6.01 -5.77
CA SER A 15 -2.55 6.28 -7.21
C SER A 15 -2.57 7.76 -7.57
N ASN A 16 -3.09 8.63 -6.70
CA ASN A 16 -3.22 10.08 -6.90
C ASN A 16 -2.15 10.90 -6.14
N LEU A 17 -1.04 10.27 -5.71
CA LEU A 17 0.15 11.00 -5.24
C LEU A 17 0.74 11.98 -6.30
N THR A 18 0.17 12.04 -7.51
CA THR A 18 0.48 13.06 -8.54
C THR A 18 -0.39 14.32 -8.44
N THR A 19 -1.38 14.39 -7.56
CA THR A 19 -2.09 15.66 -7.25
C THR A 19 -1.64 16.17 -5.89
N PRO A 20 -0.89 17.29 -5.84
CA PRO A 20 -0.12 17.68 -4.66
C PRO A 20 -1.03 18.17 -3.54
N ALA A 21 -0.88 17.59 -2.35
CA ALA A 21 -1.17 18.33 -1.13
C ALA A 21 -0.15 19.46 -1.03
N SER A 22 -0.61 20.66 -1.35
CA SER A 22 0.09 21.92 -1.17
C SER A 22 0.49 22.09 0.31
N THR A 23 1.75 21.80 0.67
CA THR A 23 2.63 22.72 1.44
C THR A 23 3.99 22.10 1.79
N SER A 24 5.04 22.80 1.35
CA SER A 24 6.40 22.89 1.90
C SER A 24 7.52 21.91 1.49
N ILE A 25 8.36 22.45 0.60
CA ILE A 25 9.85 22.47 0.60
C ILE A 25 10.60 21.15 0.37
N SER A 26 11.17 21.08 -0.84
CA SER A 26 12.41 20.39 -1.23
C SER A 26 12.33 18.91 -1.64
N ALA A 27 12.04 18.69 -2.93
CA ALA A 27 12.84 17.78 -3.75
C ALA A 27 12.84 18.25 -5.22
N LYS A 28 13.84 19.06 -5.58
CA LYS A 28 14.25 19.26 -6.98
C LYS A 28 14.72 17.90 -7.52
N ARG A 29 14.14 17.42 -8.63
CA ARG A 29 14.82 17.32 -9.94
C ARG A 29 13.99 16.58 -11.00
N THR A 30 14.07 17.14 -12.20
CA THR A 30 13.97 16.48 -13.51
C THR A 30 12.57 16.30 -14.10
N SER A 31 12.10 17.41 -14.69
CA SER A 31 11.57 17.53 -16.06
C SER A 31 10.92 16.30 -16.72
N LEU A 32 9.59 16.30 -16.77
CA LEU A 32 8.84 15.81 -17.93
C LEU A 32 7.74 16.83 -18.27
N ILE A 33 7.66 17.10 -19.56
CA ILE A 33 6.91 18.14 -20.27
C ILE A 33 5.39 17.99 -20.04
N PRO A 34 4.61 19.07 -19.87
CA PRO A 34 3.16 19.00 -19.90
C PRO A 34 2.72 18.79 -21.35
N VAL A 35 2.58 17.53 -21.75
CA VAL A 35 1.78 17.17 -22.93
C VAL A 35 0.34 17.21 -22.46
N ASP A 36 -0.48 18.07 -23.07
CA ASP A 36 -1.95 18.11 -22.98
C ASP A 36 -2.55 16.77 -22.56
N ALA A 37 -2.73 16.59 -21.25
CA ALA A 37 -3.50 15.48 -20.72
C ALA A 37 -4.92 16.00 -20.63
N PRO A 38 -5.89 15.40 -21.35
CA PRO A 38 -7.28 15.84 -21.23
C PRO A 38 -7.66 15.78 -19.76
N GLU A 39 -8.25 16.88 -19.31
CA GLU A 39 -8.73 17.24 -17.98
C GLU A 39 -9.78 16.27 -17.36
N ASP A 40 -9.86 15.04 -17.84
CA ASP A 40 -10.84 14.02 -17.46
C ASP A 40 -10.24 12.60 -17.47
N SER A 41 -9.12 12.36 -16.78
CA SER A 41 -8.73 11.00 -16.41
C SER A 41 -9.64 10.48 -15.28
N THR A 42 -10.94 10.39 -15.54
CA THR A 42 -11.90 9.71 -14.67
C THR A 42 -11.40 8.28 -14.45
N PHE A 43 -11.05 7.95 -13.21
CA PHE A 43 -10.59 6.63 -12.82
C PHE A 43 -11.63 5.57 -13.24
N ASN A 44 -11.29 4.70 -14.20
CA ASN A 44 -12.19 3.65 -14.66
C ASN A 44 -11.99 2.39 -13.80
N PRO A 45 -12.97 2.02 -12.93
CA PRO A 45 -12.84 0.87 -12.04
C PRO A 45 -12.81 -0.48 -12.77
N HIS A 46 -13.16 -0.53 -14.06
CA HIS A 46 -13.12 -1.75 -14.88
C HIS A 46 -11.83 -1.92 -15.70
N ASP A 47 -10.92 -0.95 -15.69
CA ASP A 47 -9.63 -1.08 -16.36
C ASP A 47 -8.75 -2.09 -15.60
N PRO A 48 -8.02 -3.02 -16.26
CA PRO A 48 -7.05 -3.89 -15.58
C PRO A 48 -6.03 -3.12 -14.72
N ARG A 49 -5.75 -1.85 -15.03
CA ARG A 49 -4.89 -0.98 -14.21
C ARG A 49 -5.53 -0.60 -12.87
N ALA A 50 -6.86 -0.59 -12.77
CA ALA A 50 -7.58 -0.30 -11.54
C ALA A 50 -7.36 -1.37 -10.45
N ASN A 51 -7.01 -2.60 -10.82
CA ASN A 51 -6.68 -3.66 -9.86
C ASN A 51 -5.50 -3.31 -8.95
N TYR A 52 -4.63 -2.36 -9.33
CA TYR A 52 -3.48 -1.94 -8.52
C TYR A 52 -3.81 -0.84 -7.51
N SER A 53 -4.96 -0.18 -7.65
CA SER A 53 -5.47 0.84 -6.72
C SER A 53 -6.71 0.39 -5.95
N LEU A 54 -7.41 -0.64 -6.43
CA LEU A 54 -8.56 -1.25 -5.80
C LEU A 54 -8.12 -2.34 -4.82
N SER A 55 -8.53 -2.22 -3.57
CA SER A 55 -8.23 -3.20 -2.51
C SER A 55 -9.47 -3.52 -1.68
N PRO A 56 -9.62 -4.77 -1.19
CA PRO A 56 -10.70 -5.13 -0.28
C PRO A 56 -10.47 -4.51 1.11
N LEU A 57 -11.56 -4.35 1.87
CA LEU A 57 -11.53 -3.72 3.20
C LEU A 57 -10.53 -4.40 4.16
N ASP A 58 -10.40 -5.73 4.09
CA ASP A 58 -9.53 -6.52 4.97
C ASP A 58 -8.03 -6.20 4.83
N ARG A 59 -7.63 -5.52 3.75
CA ARG A 59 -6.23 -5.13 3.47
C ARG A 59 -5.98 -3.63 3.62
N LEU A 60 -6.99 -2.87 4.06
CA LEU A 60 -6.92 -1.43 4.28
C LEU A 60 -6.78 -1.17 5.78
N LEU A 61 -5.88 -0.25 6.13
CA LEU A 61 -5.69 0.23 7.49
C LEU A 61 -6.14 1.68 7.57
N PHE A 62 -6.68 2.09 8.71
CA PHE A 62 -6.99 3.49 8.97
C PHE A 62 -5.80 4.17 9.63
N CYS A 63 -5.44 5.36 9.15
CA CYS A 63 -4.37 6.16 9.73
C CYS A 63 -4.98 7.32 10.53
N ASP A 64 -4.83 7.29 11.85
CA ASP A 64 -5.39 8.31 12.75
C ASP A 64 -4.78 9.71 12.54
N GLU A 65 -3.52 9.78 12.09
CA GLU A 65 -2.84 11.07 11.85
C GLU A 65 -3.31 11.77 10.56
N CYS A 66 -3.68 10.98 9.55
CA CYS A 66 -4.10 11.49 8.24
C CYS A 66 -5.62 11.48 8.05
N GLU A 67 -6.37 10.89 8.99
CA GLU A 67 -7.81 10.66 8.91
C GLU A 67 -8.25 9.96 7.59
N GLU A 68 -7.40 9.08 7.05
CA GLU A 68 -7.60 8.46 5.73
C GLU A 68 -7.21 6.97 5.72
N ILE A 69 -7.81 6.20 4.81
CA ILE A 69 -7.48 4.80 4.56
C ILE A 69 -6.14 4.64 3.80
N ARG A 70 -5.32 3.71 4.27
CA ARG A 70 -4.00 3.36 3.71
C ARG A 70 -4.01 1.90 3.27
N CYS A 71 -3.50 1.63 2.07
CA CYS A 71 -3.30 0.26 1.59
C CYS A 71 -1.88 -0.25 1.92
N GLN A 72 -1.65 -1.55 1.68
CA GLN A 72 -0.35 -2.24 1.76
C GLN A 72 0.82 -1.56 1.02
N ARG A 73 0.55 -0.66 0.08
CA ARG A 73 1.59 0.09 -0.64
C ARG A 73 1.96 1.39 0.06
N CYS A 74 1.08 1.94 0.89
CA CYS A 74 1.28 3.21 1.59
C CYS A 74 1.97 3.04 2.94
N TYR A 75 1.73 1.91 3.63
CA TYR A 75 2.34 1.66 4.92
C TYR A 75 3.57 0.74 4.77
N GLY A 76 4.52 0.86 5.70
CA GLY A 76 5.67 -0.03 5.80
C GLY A 76 5.42 -1.13 6.82
N GLU A 77 5.87 -2.35 6.52
CA GLU A 77 5.86 -3.46 7.47
C GLU A 77 7.24 -3.61 8.10
N GLU A 78 7.28 -3.75 9.41
CA GLU A 78 8.51 -4.01 10.17
C GLU A 78 8.45 -5.37 10.86
N ILE A 79 9.62 -6.00 10.99
CA ILE A 79 9.75 -7.30 11.64
C ILE A 79 9.97 -7.07 13.14
N ILE A 80 8.97 -7.43 13.95
CA ILE A 80 9.04 -7.25 15.41
C ILE A 80 9.70 -8.46 16.07
N HIS A 81 9.23 -9.69 15.79
CA HIS A 81 9.75 -10.93 16.37
C HIS A 81 9.76 -12.07 15.35
N TRP A 82 10.62 -13.04 15.57
CA TRP A 82 10.64 -14.31 14.85
C TRP A 82 10.08 -15.39 15.75
N TYR A 83 9.36 -16.34 15.18
CA TYR A 83 8.81 -17.46 15.95
C TYR A 83 8.87 -18.76 15.15
N CYS A 84 8.95 -19.88 15.88
CA CYS A 84 8.84 -21.20 15.28
C CYS A 84 7.36 -21.59 15.14
N PRO A 85 6.85 -21.91 13.94
CA PRO A 85 5.44 -22.28 13.76
C PRO A 85 5.06 -23.62 14.42
N THR A 86 6.05 -24.48 14.72
CA THR A 86 5.81 -25.77 15.37
C THR A 86 5.73 -25.64 16.89
N CYS A 87 6.64 -24.86 17.49
CA CYS A 87 6.79 -24.80 18.95
C CYS A 87 6.18 -23.52 19.57
N LEU A 88 5.80 -22.54 18.75
CA LEU A 88 5.27 -21.23 19.18
C LEU A 88 6.21 -20.45 20.13
N PHE A 89 7.50 -20.73 20.07
CA PHE A 89 8.52 -19.98 20.80
C PHE A 89 9.05 -18.82 19.98
N GLU A 90 9.26 -17.69 20.64
CA GLU A 90 9.96 -16.53 20.10
C GLU A 90 11.46 -16.81 20.02
N VAL A 91 12.05 -16.53 18.86
CA VAL A 91 13.48 -16.70 18.59
C VAL A 91 14.10 -15.32 18.43
N PRO A 92 15.21 -15.01 19.15
CA PRO A 92 15.90 -13.74 18.96
C PRO A 92 16.49 -13.65 17.56
N SER A 93 16.53 -12.44 16.99
CA SER A 93 17.05 -12.20 15.63
C SER A 93 18.50 -12.65 15.43
N SER A 94 19.31 -12.70 16.50
CA SER A 94 20.66 -13.25 16.47
C SER A 94 20.68 -14.74 16.16
N GLY A 95 19.79 -15.52 16.79
CA GLY A 95 19.65 -16.97 16.57
C GLY A 95 19.19 -17.29 15.15
N VAL A 96 18.21 -16.53 14.64
CA VAL A 96 17.69 -16.67 13.28
C VAL A 96 18.78 -16.43 12.23
N ARG A 97 19.62 -15.40 12.43
CA ARG A 97 20.74 -15.10 11.51
C ARG A 97 21.82 -16.18 11.53
N SER A 98 22.13 -16.75 12.70
CA SER A 98 23.13 -17.81 12.81
C SER A 98 22.68 -19.15 12.25
N ASP A 99 21.39 -19.49 12.37
CA ASP A 99 20.82 -20.75 11.87
C ASP A 99 20.36 -20.65 10.40
N GLY A 100 20.46 -19.47 9.79
CA GLY A 100 20.10 -19.25 8.39
C GLY A 100 18.58 -19.32 8.16
N ASN A 101 17.80 -18.69 9.03
CA ASN A 101 16.33 -18.70 9.02
C ASN A 101 15.72 -20.12 9.12
N ARG A 102 16.38 -21.01 9.87
CA ARG A 102 15.86 -22.32 10.25
C ARG A 102 15.35 -22.33 11.67
#